data_AF-A0A484HC98-F1
#
_entry.id   AF-A0A484HC98-F1
#
_cell.length_a   1.000
_cell.length_b   1.000
_cell.length_c   1.000
_cell.angle_alpha   90.00
_cell.angle_beta   90.00
_cell.angle_gamma   90.00
#
_symmetry.space_group_name_H-M   'P 1'
#
loop_
_entity.id
_entity.type
_entity.pdbx_description
1 polymer ?
#
loop_
_entity_poly.entity_id
_entity_poly.type
_entity_poly.pdbx_seq_one_letter_code
_entity_poly.pdbx_strand_id
1 'polypeptide(L)'
;MIYYKFIKKCVAAKRKRPMILTVETQARTQMIDITQKVRRAVAESGASGGICMLYVPHTTAAVTINESADPSVRKDIVMILNQIIPWESEYRHLEGNSPAHIKSVLVGASELLEIRDGQPVLGTWQGVFFCEFDGPRTRTLNIKIL
;
A
#
# COMPACT_ATOMS: atom_id res chain seq x y z
N MET A 1 11.70 -17.33 -45.12
CA MET A 1 11.32 -15.92 -44.83
C MET A 1 9.91 -15.76 -44.23
N ILE A 2 9.36 -16.79 -43.56
CA ILE A 2 7.99 -16.78 -43.01
C ILE A 2 7.98 -16.88 -41.47
N TYR A 3 9.01 -17.49 -40.87
CA TYR A 3 9.14 -17.64 -39.41
C TYR A 3 9.47 -16.33 -38.66
N TYR A 4 10.17 -15.37 -39.27
CA TYR A 4 10.58 -14.13 -38.60
C TYR A 4 9.44 -13.11 -38.42
N LYS A 5 8.32 -13.27 -39.13
CA LYS A 5 7.16 -12.38 -39.04
C LYS A 5 6.18 -12.77 -37.92
N PHE A 6 6.27 -13.98 -37.38
CA PHE A 6 5.40 -14.43 -36.29
C PHE A 6 5.87 -13.97 -34.90
N ILE A 7 7.18 -13.77 -34.72
CA ILE A 7 7.75 -13.39 -33.41
C ILE A 7 7.52 -11.91 -33.08
N LYS A 8 7.39 -11.02 -34.08
CA LYS A 8 7.13 -9.59 -33.85
C LYS A 8 5.69 -9.25 -33.41
N LYS A 9 4.78 -10.23 -33.33
CA LYS A 9 3.44 -10.08 -32.74
C LYS A 9 3.36 -10.51 -31.27
N CYS A 10 4.45 -11.00 -30.69
CA CYS A 10 4.52 -11.24 -29.25
C CYS A 10 5.04 -9.99 -28.52
N VAL A 11 4.15 -9.39 -27.73
CA VAL A 11 4.44 -8.42 -26.65
C VAL A 11 4.89 -7.02 -27.09
N ALA A 12 4.08 -6.36 -27.94
CA ALA A 12 3.84 -4.94 -27.68
C ALA A 12 2.80 -4.83 -26.55
N ALA A 13 3.20 -5.16 -25.32
CA ALA A 13 2.38 -4.89 -24.15
C ALA A 13 2.10 -3.38 -24.16
N LYS A 14 0.85 -2.99 -24.43
CA LYS A 14 0.39 -1.60 -24.27
C LYS A 14 0.88 -1.17 -22.89
N ARG A 15 1.80 -0.19 -22.82
CA ARG A 15 2.28 0.37 -21.54
C ARG A 15 1.05 0.88 -20.79
N LYS A 16 0.49 0.07 -19.88
CA LYS A 16 -0.57 0.51 -18.97
C LYS A 16 0.01 1.67 -18.16
N ARG A 17 -0.72 2.79 -18.10
CA ARG A 17 -0.34 3.93 -17.26
C ARG A 17 -0.10 3.44 -15.83
N PRO A 18 0.88 3.99 -15.10
CA PRO A 18 1.06 3.65 -13.69
C PRO A 18 -0.23 3.99 -12.94
N MET A 19 -0.76 3.02 -12.18
CA MET A 19 -1.91 3.25 -11.32
C MET A 19 -1.39 3.78 -9.99
N ILE A 20 -1.68 5.04 -9.71
CA ILE A 20 -1.25 5.72 -8.50
C ILE A 20 -2.49 6.15 -7.74
N LEU A 21 -2.57 5.75 -6.48
CA LEU A 21 -3.61 6.18 -5.57
C LEU A 21 -3.11 7.35 -4.71
N THR A 22 -3.84 8.46 -4.70
CA THR A 22 -3.62 9.57 -3.76
C THR A 22 -4.36 9.31 -2.45
N VAL A 23 -3.68 9.57 -1.33
CA VAL A 23 -4.18 9.39 0.02
C VAL A 23 -3.94 10.66 0.82
N GLU A 24 -5.01 11.30 1.28
CA GLU A 24 -4.94 12.45 2.18
C GLU A 24 -4.96 11.99 3.62
N THR A 25 -4.02 12.49 4.41
CA THR A 25 -3.87 12.09 5.81
C THR A 25 -4.19 13.24 6.76
N GLN A 26 -4.75 12.92 7.93
CA GLN A 26 -5.34 13.92 8.83
C GLN A 26 -4.66 13.97 10.20
N ALA A 27 -3.91 12.93 10.56
CA ALA A 27 -3.18 12.83 11.81
C ALA A 27 -1.74 12.39 11.58
N ARG A 28 -0.87 12.66 12.58
CA ARG A 28 0.54 12.30 12.53
C ARG A 28 0.77 10.81 12.35
N THR A 29 0.05 9.99 13.11
CA THR A 29 0.05 8.54 12.95
C THR A 29 -1.37 8.03 12.81
N GLN A 30 -1.67 7.33 11.71
CA GLN A 30 -3.01 6.83 11.42
C GLN A 30 -2.97 5.68 10.40
N MET A 31 -3.95 4.78 10.50
CA MET A 31 -4.22 3.77 9.47
C MET A 31 -5.50 4.15 8.72
N ILE A 32 -5.41 4.28 7.40
CA ILE A 32 -6.54 4.57 6.51
C ILE A 32 -6.89 3.29 5.75
N ASP A 33 -8.14 2.85 5.86
CA ASP A 33 -8.65 1.76 5.03
C ASP A 33 -8.72 2.22 3.56
N ILE A 34 -7.95 1.56 2.70
CA ILE A 34 -7.91 1.80 1.26
C ILE A 34 -8.44 0.61 0.46
N THR A 35 -9.09 -0.37 1.11
CA THR A 35 -9.54 -1.63 0.52
C THR A 35 -10.41 -1.39 -0.72
N GLN A 36 -11.41 -0.51 -0.62
CA GLN A 36 -12.31 -0.21 -1.75
C GLN A 36 -11.58 0.47 -2.91
N LYS A 37 -10.58 1.30 -2.61
CA LYS A 37 -9.75 1.97 -3.63
C LYS A 37 -8.88 0.95 -4.37
N VAL A 38 -8.33 -0.03 -3.67
CA VAL A 38 -7.56 -1.13 -4.26
C VAL A 38 -8.46 -2.05 -5.10
N ARG A 39 -9.63 -2.45 -4.59
CA ARG A 39 -10.60 -3.25 -5.36
C ARG A 39 -11.01 -2.56 -6.66
N ARG A 40 -11.29 -1.26 -6.59
CA ARG A 40 -11.60 -0.44 -7.77
C ARG A 40 -10.44 -0.41 -8.77
N ALA A 41 -9.20 -0.22 -8.31
CA ALA A 41 -8.03 -0.24 -9.19
C ALA A 41 -7.84 -1.60 -9.88
N VAL A 42 -8.06 -2.71 -9.17
CA VAL A 42 -8.01 -4.05 -9.78
C VAL A 42 -9.12 -4.23 -10.82
N ALA A 43 -10.36 -3.85 -10.51
CA ALA A 43 -11.48 -3.95 -11.43
C ALA A 43 -11.26 -3.10 -12.70
N GLU A 44 -10.82 -1.85 -12.56
CA GLU A 44 -10.51 -0.95 -13.67
C GLU A 44 -9.32 -1.44 -14.53
N SER A 45 -8.44 -2.28 -13.95
CA SER A 45 -7.33 -2.87 -14.70
C SER A 45 -7.77 -3.93 -15.72
N GLY A 46 -8.97 -4.50 -15.56
CA GLY A 46 -9.51 -5.58 -16.38
C GLY A 46 -8.79 -6.93 -16.23
N ALA A 47 -7.92 -7.09 -15.22
CA ALA A 47 -7.27 -8.36 -14.94
C ALA A 47 -8.27 -9.34 -14.32
N SER A 48 -8.36 -10.57 -14.83
CA SER A 48 -9.17 -11.64 -14.24
C SER A 48 -8.41 -12.45 -13.18
N GLY A 49 -7.07 -12.48 -13.26
CA GLY A 49 -6.19 -13.12 -12.29
C GLY A 49 -4.77 -12.56 -12.34
N GLY A 50 -3.93 -12.90 -11.37
CA GLY A 50 -2.54 -12.44 -11.28
C GLY A 50 -2.18 -11.92 -9.90
N ILE A 51 -1.23 -10.99 -9.83
CA ILE A 51 -0.78 -10.38 -8.56
C ILE A 51 -0.98 -8.87 -8.61
N CYS A 52 -1.59 -8.31 -7.56
CA CYS A 52 -1.64 -6.88 -7.29
C CYS A 52 -0.56 -6.51 -6.28
N MET A 53 0.47 -5.80 -6.74
CA MET A 53 1.51 -5.22 -5.89
C MET A 53 1.10 -3.82 -5.46
N LEU A 54 1.12 -3.59 -4.16
CA LEU A 54 0.96 -2.30 -3.52
C LEU A 54 2.31 -1.82 -3.02
N TYR A 55 2.69 -0.58 -3.32
CA TYR A 55 3.98 -0.03 -2.90
C TYR A 55 3.85 1.44 -2.47
N VAL A 56 4.41 1.78 -1.32
CA VAL A 56 4.40 3.14 -0.75
C VAL A 56 5.77 3.78 -0.97
N PRO A 57 5.90 4.77 -1.88
CA PRO A 57 7.16 5.47 -2.15
C PRO A 57 7.47 6.57 -1.12
N HIS A 58 7.20 6.31 0.16
CA HIS A 58 7.39 7.28 1.26
C HIS A 58 8.06 6.59 2.44
N THR A 59 9.23 7.07 2.85
CA THR A 59 10.04 6.46 3.92
C THR A 59 9.45 6.62 5.34
N THR A 60 8.35 7.37 5.46
CA THR A 60 7.62 7.62 6.71
C THR A 60 6.16 7.17 6.65
N ALA A 61 5.83 6.32 5.67
CA ALA A 61 4.54 5.66 5.55
C ALA A 61 4.73 4.21 5.11
N ALA A 62 3.66 3.42 5.15
CA ALA A 62 3.67 1.99 4.85
C ALA A 62 2.32 1.52 4.30
N VAL A 63 2.25 0.26 3.87
CA VAL A 63 1.01 -0.43 3.54
C VAL A 63 1.00 -1.77 4.27
N THR A 64 -0.16 -2.18 4.79
CA THR A 64 -0.31 -3.48 5.44
C THR A 64 -1.70 -4.07 5.22
N ILE A 65 -1.86 -5.34 5.54
CA ILE A 65 -3.14 -6.05 5.56
C ILE A 65 -3.46 -6.42 7.02
N ASN A 66 -4.62 -6.00 7.51
CA ASN A 66 -5.04 -6.31 8.87
C ASN A 66 -6.57 -6.32 9.01
N GLU A 67 -7.09 -6.33 10.24
CA GLU A 67 -8.52 -6.39 10.50
C GLU A 67 -9.27 -5.11 10.06
N SER A 68 -10.34 -5.27 9.27
CA SER A 68 -11.17 -4.17 8.78
C SER A 68 -12.59 -4.12 9.34
N ALA A 69 -12.95 -5.05 10.23
CA ALA A 69 -14.29 -5.09 10.83
C ALA A 69 -14.41 -4.19 12.06
N ASP A 70 -13.52 -4.34 13.03
CA ASP A 70 -13.50 -3.50 14.23
C ASP A 70 -12.51 -2.33 14.07
N PRO A 71 -12.97 -1.06 14.02
CA PRO A 71 -12.08 0.09 13.97
C PRO A 71 -11.21 0.26 15.23
N SER A 72 -11.48 -0.46 16.32
CA SER A 72 -10.67 -0.46 17.54
C SER A 72 -9.29 -1.08 17.31
N VAL A 73 -9.20 -2.16 16.52
CA VAL A 73 -7.93 -2.84 16.24
C VAL A 73 -6.90 -1.89 15.62
N ARG A 74 -7.29 -1.10 14.62
CA ARG A 74 -6.38 -0.11 14.03
C ARG A 74 -5.99 1.02 14.99
N LYS A 75 -6.86 1.37 15.95
CA LYS A 75 -6.54 2.37 16.99
C LYS A 75 -5.54 1.80 17.99
N ASP A 76 -5.70 0.54 18.38
CA ASP A 76 -4.79 -0.16 19.29
C ASP A 76 -3.41 -0.33 18.66
N ILE A 77 -3.34 -0.70 17.38
CA ILE A 77 -2.08 -0.77 16.63
C ILE A 77 -1.37 0.59 16.65
N VAL A 78 -2.07 1.68 16.31
CA VAL A 78 -1.51 3.03 16.32
C VAL A 78 -1.05 3.43 17.74
N MET A 79 -1.86 3.14 18.76
CA MET A 79 -1.54 3.41 20.15
C MET A 79 -0.26 2.67 20.57
N ILE A 80 -0.20 1.35 20.34
CA ILE A 80 0.95 0.53 20.72
C ILE A 80 2.21 0.97 19.97
N LEU A 81 2.13 1.19 18.65
CA LEU A 81 3.27 1.70 17.88
C LEU A 81 3.82 3.02 18.43
N ASN A 82 2.95 3.93 18.89
CA ASN A 82 3.37 5.18 19.51
C ASN A 82 3.97 4.99 20.92
N GLN A 83 3.55 3.96 21.65
CA GLN A 83 4.12 3.63 22.96
C GLN A 83 5.51 3.00 22.83
N ILE A 84 5.68 2.03 21.93
CA ILE A 84 6.96 1.32 21.76
C ILE A 84 7.98 2.10 20.94
N ILE A 85 7.53 3.01 20.08
CA ILE A 85 8.37 3.90 19.27
C ILE A 85 7.90 5.34 19.55
N PRO A 86 8.30 5.89 20.70
CA PRO A 86 7.87 7.20 21.15
C PRO A 86 8.40 8.29 20.23
N TRP A 87 7.71 9.42 20.20
CA TRP A 87 8.12 10.60 19.42
C TRP A 87 9.32 11.34 20.02
N GLU A 88 9.43 11.26 21.34
CA GLU A 88 10.51 11.86 22.11
C GLU A 88 11.41 10.72 22.62
N SER A 89 12.65 10.70 22.14
CA SER A 89 13.71 9.79 22.55
C SER A 89 15.05 10.37 22.10
N GLU A 90 16.15 9.66 22.33
CA GLU A 90 17.50 10.08 21.94
C GLU A 90 17.79 9.85 20.44
N TYR A 91 16.82 10.13 19.57
CA TYR A 91 17.02 10.05 18.14
C TYR A 91 17.97 11.14 17.66
N ARG A 92 18.98 10.74 16.87
CA ARG A 92 19.99 11.67 16.34
C ARG A 92 19.52 12.46 15.12
N HIS A 93 18.43 12.02 14.48
CA HIS A 93 17.94 12.66 13.27
C HIS A 93 17.25 14.00 13.59
N LEU A 94 17.75 15.07 12.99
CA LEU A 94 17.36 16.44 13.33
C LEU A 94 15.97 16.86 12.87
N GLU A 95 15.40 16.22 11.83
CA GLU A 95 14.04 16.56 11.37
C GLU A 95 12.94 16.08 12.34
N GLY A 96 13.29 15.24 13.33
CA GLY A 96 12.37 14.83 14.40
C GLY A 96 11.35 13.76 14.00
N ASN A 97 11.50 13.11 12.84
CA ASN A 97 10.61 12.06 12.34
C ASN A 97 11.25 10.65 12.27
N SER A 98 12.37 10.43 12.97
CA SER A 98 12.93 9.07 13.18
C SER A 98 11.88 8.03 13.62
N PRO A 99 10.95 8.33 14.54
CA PRO A 99 9.86 7.41 14.89
C PRO A 99 9.04 6.93 13.69
N ALA A 100 8.79 7.81 12.72
CA ALA A 100 8.01 7.49 11.53
C ALA A 100 8.78 6.56 10.59
N HIS A 101 10.08 6.77 10.45
CA HIS A 101 10.96 5.87 9.70
C HIS A 101 10.99 4.47 10.32
N ILE A 102 11.13 4.38 11.65
CA ILE A 102 11.17 3.09 12.35
C ILE A 102 9.83 2.34 12.17
N LYS A 103 8.70 3.04 12.34
CA LYS A 103 7.36 2.47 12.12
C LYS A 103 7.18 2.00 10.66
N SER A 104 7.65 2.79 9.68
CA SER A 104 7.61 2.42 8.26
C SER A 104 8.43 1.14 7.97
N VAL A 105 9.62 1.02 8.54
CA VAL A 105 10.48 -0.18 8.40
C VAL A 105 9.83 -1.41 9.01
N LEU A 106 9.19 -1.28 10.18
CA LEU A 106 8.56 -2.41 10.86
C LEU A 106 7.29 -2.91 10.16
N VAL A 107 6.49 -1.98 9.60
CA VAL A 107 5.24 -2.36 8.91
C VAL A 107 5.51 -2.81 7.48
N GLY A 108 6.43 -2.16 6.76
CA GLY A 108 6.81 -2.53 5.41
C GLY A 108 6.24 -1.61 4.33
N ALA A 109 7.06 -1.36 3.29
CA ALA A 109 6.70 -0.45 2.22
C ALA A 109 5.78 -1.06 1.14
N SER A 110 5.49 -2.36 1.20
CA SER A 110 4.75 -3.05 0.15
C SER A 110 3.98 -4.28 0.63
N GLU A 111 2.91 -4.59 -0.09
CA GLU A 111 2.11 -5.81 0.06
C GLU A 111 1.80 -6.42 -1.31
N LEU A 112 1.60 -7.74 -1.35
CA LEU A 112 1.18 -8.48 -2.54
C LEU A 112 -0.18 -9.14 -2.28
N LEU A 113 -1.11 -8.95 -3.21
CA LEU A 113 -2.44 -9.56 -3.17
C LEU A 113 -2.63 -10.45 -4.39
N GLU A 114 -3.10 -11.68 -4.18
CA GLU A 114 -3.61 -12.52 -5.28
C GLU A 114 -4.84 -11.83 -5.89
N ILE A 115 -4.97 -11.91 -7.21
CA ILE A 115 -6.18 -11.54 -7.93
C ILE A 115 -6.84 -12.83 -8.42
N ARG A 116 -8.13 -12.98 -8.14
CA ARG A 116 -8.97 -14.07 -8.63
C ARG A 116 -10.35 -13.54 -9.00
N ASP A 117 -10.87 -13.97 -10.14
CA ASP A 117 -12.16 -13.53 -10.70
C ASP A 117 -12.31 -12.00 -10.76
N GLY A 118 -11.20 -11.33 -11.07
CA GLY A 118 -11.12 -9.87 -11.15
C GLY A 118 -11.21 -9.11 -9.83
N GLN A 119 -10.99 -9.79 -8.70
CA GLN A 119 -10.98 -9.20 -7.37
C GLN A 119 -9.69 -9.55 -6.60
N PRO A 120 -9.18 -8.65 -5.75
CA PRO A 120 -8.17 -9.02 -4.76
C PRO A 120 -8.73 -10.08 -3.80
N VAL A 121 -7.97 -11.15 -3.57
CA VAL A 121 -8.29 -12.19 -2.59
C VAL A 121 -7.92 -11.66 -1.20
N LEU A 122 -8.92 -11.54 -0.33
CA LEU A 122 -8.79 -11.15 1.06
C LEU A 122 -9.66 -12.10 1.91
N GLY A 123 -9.18 -12.48 3.08
CA GLY A 123 -9.99 -13.18 4.08
C GLY A 123 -11.16 -12.30 4.57
N THR A 124 -12.14 -12.92 5.24
CA THR A 124 -13.38 -12.25 5.70
C THR A 124 -13.13 -10.94 6.45
N TRP A 125 -12.07 -10.91 7.27
CA TRP A 125 -11.73 -9.77 8.12
C TRP A 125 -10.56 -8.95 7.60
N GLN A 126 -9.93 -9.33 6.48
CA GLN A 126 -8.78 -8.63 5.97
C GLN A 126 -9.18 -7.40 5.14
N GLY A 127 -8.61 -6.26 5.50
CA GLY A 127 -8.58 -5.05 4.69
C GLY A 127 -7.16 -4.55 4.47
N VAL A 128 -7.01 -3.70 3.47
CA VAL A 128 -5.75 -3.06 3.09
C VAL A 128 -5.70 -1.67 3.69
N PHE A 129 -4.64 -1.38 4.42
CA PHE A 129 -4.46 -0.09 5.10
C PHE A 129 -3.23 0.66 4.58
N PHE A 130 -3.42 1.94 4.27
CA PHE A 130 -2.31 2.88 4.19
C PHE A 130 -1.97 3.35 5.59
N CYS A 131 -0.72 3.17 6.02
CA CYS A 131 -0.24 3.55 7.33
C CYS A 131 0.59 4.83 7.21
N GLU A 132 0.06 5.95 7.69
CA GLU A 132 0.81 7.20 7.82
C GLU A 132 1.49 7.25 9.18
N PHE A 133 2.76 7.66 9.21
CA PHE A 133 3.50 7.85 10.45
C PHE A 133 4.08 9.26 10.61
N ASP A 134 3.99 10.14 9.61
CA ASP A 134 4.46 11.54 9.65
C ASP A 134 3.49 12.50 8.96
N GLY A 135 2.18 12.34 9.22
CA GLY A 135 1.13 13.21 8.68
C GLY A 135 0.92 14.51 9.48
N PRO A 136 -0.03 15.37 9.07
CA PRO A 136 -0.89 15.28 7.89
C PRO A 136 -0.15 15.69 6.60
N ARG A 137 -0.37 14.93 5.53
CA ARG A 137 0.27 15.06 4.21
C ARG A 137 -0.60 14.44 3.12
N THR A 138 -0.41 14.89 1.88
CA THR A 138 -0.90 14.19 0.68
C THR A 138 0.14 13.16 0.25
N ARG A 139 -0.25 11.89 0.26
CA ARG A 139 0.60 10.74 -0.04
C ARG A 139 0.16 10.04 -1.31
N THR A 140 1.02 9.15 -1.77
CA THR A 140 0.77 8.29 -2.93
C THR A 140 1.05 6.83 -2.57
N LEU A 141 0.32 5.93 -3.22
CA LEU A 141 0.57 4.50 -3.23
C LEU A 141 0.53 4.02 -4.67
N ASN A 142 1.58 3.31 -5.09
CA ASN A 142 1.69 2.73 -6.42
C ASN A 142 1.02 1.36 -6.44
N ILE A 143 0.17 1.12 -7.44
CA ILE A 143 -0.49 -0.15 -7.68
C ILE A 143 0.03 -0.71 -9.01
N LYS A 144 0.48 -1.96 -9.00
CA LYS A 144 0.89 -2.67 -10.21
C LYS A 144 0.26 -4.04 -10.28
N ILE A 145 -0.31 -4.36 -11.44
CA ILE A 145 -0.90 -5.67 -11.73
C ILE A 145 0.08 -6.41 -12.62
N LEU A 146 0.44 -7.61 -12.20
CA LEU A 146 1.39 -8.51 -12.87
C LEU A 146 0.67 -9.75 -13.39
#